data_AF-A0A6C0AYL0-F1
#
_entry.id   AF-A0A6C0AYL0-F1
#
_cell.length_a   1.000
_cell.length_b   1.000
_cell.length_c   1.000
_cell.angle_alpha   90.00
_cell.angle_beta   90.00
_cell.angle_gamma   90.00
#
_symmetry.space_group_name_H-M   'P 1'
#
loop_
_entity.id
_entity.type
_entity.pdbx_description
1 polymer ?
#
loop_
_entity_poly.entity_id
_entity_poly.type
_entity_poly.pdbx_seq_one_letter_code
_entity_poly.pdbx_strand_id
1 'polypeptide(L)'
;MEFENKIILMFITFALDILILNSLSRKMKTFDLYYASSILIIHGIFINALFLCSQKILDILHYSIFIYIAFSPFLSNKYLIGANLLLVFLIQLLWIVKGCCILNNPENPIRFGFGFEISIFTLIYTIILANKLPKFRIKNINKKKLKIKKRTRKLII
;
A
#
# COMPACT_ATOMS: atom_id res chain seq x y z
N MET A 1 2.01 -3.32 24.02
CA MET A 1 1.14 -2.78 22.94
C MET A 1 -0.31 -2.85 23.38
N GLU A 2 -1.02 -1.73 23.32
CA GLU A 2 -2.44 -1.63 23.68
C GLU A 2 -3.34 -2.47 22.76
N PHE A 3 -4.46 -2.93 23.29
CA PHE A 3 -5.42 -3.78 22.57
C PHE A 3 -5.99 -3.09 21.32
N GLU A 4 -6.32 -1.80 21.42
CA GLU A 4 -6.83 -1.01 20.29
C GLU A 4 -5.85 -0.98 19.11
N ASN A 5 -4.56 -0.81 19.40
CA ASN A 5 -3.52 -0.77 18.38
C ASN A 5 -3.40 -2.10 17.63
N LYS A 6 -3.59 -3.23 18.34
CA LYS A 6 -3.63 -4.55 17.71
C LYS A 6 -4.82 -4.68 16.76
N ILE A 7 -6.01 -4.24 17.16
CA ILE A 7 -7.20 -4.29 16.32
C ILE A 7 -7.00 -3.46 15.04
N ILE A 8 -6.48 -2.23 15.19
CA ILE A 8 -6.20 -1.34 14.04
C ILE A 8 -5.23 -2.03 13.07
N LEU A 9 -4.14 -2.60 13.59
CA LEU A 9 -3.15 -3.31 12.78
C LEU A 9 -3.74 -4.54 12.08
N MET A 10 -4.54 -5.35 12.78
CA MET A 10 -5.23 -6.50 12.17
C MET A 10 -6.15 -6.06 11.03
N PHE A 11 -6.92 -4.99 11.22
CA PHE A 11 -7.81 -4.46 10.20
C PHE A 11 -7.05 -3.94 8.98
N ILE A 12 -5.95 -3.20 9.19
CA ILE A 12 -5.09 -2.71 8.10
C ILE A 12 -4.49 -3.89 7.32
N THR A 13 -3.93 -4.88 8.02
CA THR A 13 -3.34 -6.07 7.39
C THR A 13 -4.38 -6.81 6.55
N PHE A 14 -5.59 -7.01 7.08
CA PHE A 14 -6.67 -7.67 6.37
C PHE A 14 -7.13 -6.89 5.12
N ALA A 15 -7.24 -5.56 5.22
CA ALA A 15 -7.57 -4.71 4.07
C ALA A 15 -6.51 -4.79 2.96
N LEU A 16 -5.22 -4.86 3.34
CA LEU A 16 -4.12 -5.05 2.39
C LEU A 16 -4.15 -6.45 1.77
N ASP A 17 -4.42 -7.49 2.56
CA ASP A 17 -4.54 -8.87 2.07
C ASP A 17 -5.59 -9.01 0.99
N ILE A 18 -6.75 -8.36 1.14
CA ILE A 18 -7.79 -8.34 0.10
C ILE A 18 -7.24 -7.79 -1.23
N LEU A 19 -6.44 -6.71 -1.19
CA LEU A 19 -5.84 -6.14 -2.40
C LEU A 19 -4.78 -7.07 -3.01
N ILE A 20 -3.98 -7.73 -2.16
CA ILE A 20 -2.92 -8.65 -2.60
C ILE A 20 -3.53 -9.92 -3.19
N LEU A 21 -4.53 -10.53 -2.55
CA LEU A 21 -5.26 -11.69 -3.04
C LEU A 21 -5.98 -11.38 -4.36
N ASN A 22 -6.59 -10.20 -4.48
CA ASN A 22 -7.16 -9.75 -5.76
C ASN A 22 -6.11 -9.65 -6.87
N SER A 23 -4.86 -9.33 -6.53
CA SER A 23 -3.78 -9.30 -7.50
C SER A 23 -3.48 -10.71 -8.06
N LEU A 24 -3.52 -11.75 -7.20
CA LEU A 24 -3.23 -13.16 -7.53
C LEU A 24 -4.24 -13.79 -8.49
N SER A 25 -5.47 -13.27 -8.54
CA SER A 25 -6.50 -13.71 -9.49
C SER A 25 -6.19 -13.41 -10.97
N ARG A 26 -5.06 -12.76 -11.27
CA ARG A 26 -4.69 -12.25 -12.59
C ARG A 26 -3.33 -12.76 -13.02
N LYS A 27 -3.13 -12.84 -14.35
CA LYS A 27 -1.81 -13.12 -14.92
C LYS A 27 -0.80 -12.05 -14.46
N MET A 28 0.26 -12.49 -13.81
CA MET A 28 1.29 -11.64 -13.23
C MET A 28 2.68 -12.13 -13.61
N LYS A 29 3.66 -11.23 -13.51
CA LYS A 29 5.08 -11.58 -13.69
C LYS A 29 5.56 -12.41 -12.51
N THR A 30 6.61 -13.21 -12.74
CA THR A 30 7.23 -14.04 -11.69
C THR A 30 7.65 -13.23 -10.46
N PHE A 31 8.23 -12.05 -10.68
CA PHE A 31 8.60 -11.15 -9.58
C PHE A 31 7.40 -10.68 -8.76
N ASP A 32 6.32 -10.25 -9.43
CA ASP A 32 5.09 -9.81 -8.76
C ASP A 32 4.43 -10.94 -7.96
N LEU A 33 4.48 -12.18 -8.48
CA LEU A 33 3.98 -13.37 -7.78
C LEU A 33 4.80 -13.68 -6.53
N TYR A 34 6.13 -13.70 -6.66
CA TYR A 34 7.02 -13.92 -5.51
C TYR A 34 6.79 -12.86 -4.43
N TYR A 35 6.73 -11.59 -4.83
CA TYR A 35 6.48 -10.46 -3.93
C TYR A 35 5.12 -10.56 -3.22
N ALA A 36 4.05 -10.89 -3.95
CA ALA A 36 2.72 -11.04 -3.36
C ALA A 36 2.67 -12.19 -2.35
N SER A 37 3.19 -13.35 -2.74
CA SER A 37 3.23 -14.54 -1.87
C SER A 37 4.08 -14.31 -0.63
N SER A 38 5.24 -13.65 -0.75
CA SER A 38 6.10 -13.38 0.40
C SER A 38 5.48 -12.41 1.40
N ILE A 39 4.73 -11.40 0.92
CA ILE A 39 3.97 -10.51 1.82
C ILE A 39 2.87 -11.26 2.55
N LEU A 40 2.09 -12.12 1.87
CA LEU A 40 1.03 -12.89 2.54
C LEU A 40 1.58 -13.81 3.64
N ILE A 41 2.73 -14.44 3.41
CA ILE A 41 3.43 -15.24 4.44
C ILE A 41 3.80 -14.33 5.62
N ILE A 42 4.37 -13.17 5.36
CA ILE A 42 4.78 -12.22 6.41
C ILE A 42 3.59 -11.67 7.18
N HIS A 43 2.47 -11.39 6.51
CA HIS A 43 1.22 -10.99 7.16
C HIS A 43 0.69 -12.10 8.07
N GLY A 44 0.75 -13.37 7.64
CA GLY A 44 0.43 -14.51 8.51
C GLY A 44 1.31 -14.57 9.77
N ILE A 45 2.63 -14.40 9.61
CA ILE A 45 3.57 -14.34 10.75
C ILE A 45 3.26 -13.12 11.64
N PHE A 46 2.94 -11.97 11.05
CA PHE A 46 2.61 -10.73 11.75
C PHE A 46 1.37 -10.87 12.63
N ILE A 47 0.29 -11.44 12.09
CA ILE A 47 -0.93 -11.68 12.86
C ILE A 47 -0.65 -12.64 14.03
N ASN A 48 0.10 -13.72 13.79
CA ASN A 48 0.51 -14.63 14.87
C ASN A 48 1.36 -13.93 15.93
N ALA A 49 2.30 -13.06 15.53
CA ALA A 49 3.13 -12.29 16.45
C ALA A 49 2.32 -11.29 17.29
N LEU A 50 1.26 -10.69 16.73
CA LEU A 50 0.34 -9.82 17.47
C LEU A 50 -0.44 -10.59 18.55
N PHE A 51 -0.91 -11.81 18.24
CA PHE A 51 -1.59 -12.68 19.21
C PHE A 51 -0.66 -13.16 20.32
N LEU A 52 0.55 -13.63 19.96
CA LEU A 52 1.55 -14.12 20.91
C LEU A 52 2.27 -12.99 21.68
N CYS A 53 1.95 -11.73 21.40
CA CYS A 53 2.59 -10.56 22.02
C CYS A 53 4.12 -10.55 21.92
N SER A 54 4.68 -11.14 20.86
CA SER A 54 6.12 -11.26 20.70
C SER A 54 6.72 -9.99 20.11
N GLN A 55 7.13 -9.05 20.97
CA GLN A 55 7.68 -7.76 20.54
C GLN A 55 8.91 -7.92 19.63
N LYS A 56 9.80 -8.88 19.93
CA LYS A 56 11.00 -9.13 19.12
C LYS A 56 10.66 -9.50 17.68
N ILE A 57 9.63 -10.31 17.47
CA ILE A 57 9.17 -10.69 16.13
C ILE A 57 8.54 -9.47 15.45
N LEU A 58 7.68 -8.73 16.17
CA LEU A 58 7.05 -7.52 15.64
C LEU A 58 8.08 -6.47 15.20
N ASP A 59 9.16 -6.30 15.95
CA ASP A 59 10.25 -5.37 15.59
C ASP A 59 10.90 -5.80 14.28
N ILE A 60 11.26 -7.08 14.11
CA ILE A 60 11.83 -7.61 12.85
C ILE A 60 10.87 -7.39 11.68
N LEU A 61 9.58 -7.71 11.88
CA LEU A 61 8.55 -7.55 10.85
C LEU A 61 8.33 -6.07 10.49
N HIS A 62 8.49 -5.16 11.45
CA HIS A 62 8.39 -3.73 11.21
C HIS A 62 9.47 -3.23 10.24
N TYR A 63 10.72 -3.70 10.35
CA TYR A 63 11.76 -3.40 9.36
C TYR A 63 11.40 -3.94 7.98
N SER A 64 10.80 -5.13 7.91
CA SER A 64 10.44 -5.76 6.63
C SER A 64 9.47 -4.89 5.82
N ILE A 65 8.56 -4.14 6.46
CA ILE A 65 7.61 -3.24 5.80
C ILE A 65 8.34 -2.24 4.89
N PHE A 66 9.40 -1.59 5.40
CA PHE A 66 10.16 -0.61 4.64
C PHE A 66 10.99 -1.26 3.52
N ILE A 67 11.48 -2.48 3.74
CA ILE A 67 12.15 -3.27 2.70
C ILE A 67 11.19 -3.55 1.55
N TYR A 68 9.96 -3.98 1.84
CA TYR A 68 8.95 -4.20 0.78
C TYR A 68 8.62 -2.91 0.04
N ILE A 69 8.40 -1.80 0.76
CA ILE A 69 8.21 -0.49 0.13
C ILE A 69 9.41 -0.17 -0.78
N ALA A 70 10.65 -0.46 -0.37
CA ALA A 70 11.84 -0.22 -1.18
C ALA A 70 11.86 -0.97 -2.51
N PHE A 71 11.33 -2.21 -2.53
CA PHE A 71 11.21 -3.04 -3.74
C PHE A 71 9.94 -2.80 -4.55
N SER A 72 8.96 -2.09 -4.00
CA SER A 72 7.70 -1.78 -4.69
C SER A 72 7.84 -1.06 -6.05
N PRO A 73 8.88 -0.24 -6.33
CA PRO A 73 9.10 0.36 -7.66
C PRO A 73 9.41 -0.66 -8.76
N PHE A 74 9.68 -1.92 -8.46
CA PHE A 74 9.89 -2.96 -9.49
C PHE A 74 8.60 -3.66 -9.89
N LEU A 75 7.51 -3.45 -9.14
CA LEU A 75 6.21 -4.08 -9.39
C LEU A 75 5.59 -3.63 -10.71
N SER A 76 4.93 -4.56 -11.39
CA SER A 76 4.14 -4.25 -12.60
C SER A 76 2.62 -4.35 -12.39
N ASN A 77 2.18 -5.11 -11.38
CA ASN A 77 0.77 -5.28 -11.06
C ASN A 77 0.20 -4.04 -10.36
N LYS A 78 -0.80 -3.40 -10.98
CA LYS A 78 -1.47 -2.20 -10.45
C LYS A 78 -2.11 -2.40 -9.07
N TYR A 79 -2.54 -3.61 -8.72
CA TYR A 79 -3.13 -3.89 -7.41
C TYR A 79 -2.07 -3.93 -6.32
N LEU A 80 -0.91 -4.53 -6.60
CA LEU A 80 0.22 -4.52 -5.67
C LEU A 80 0.79 -3.10 -5.51
N ILE A 81 0.90 -2.33 -6.59
CA ILE A 81 1.28 -0.91 -6.52
C ILE A 81 0.26 -0.14 -5.67
N GLY A 82 -1.04 -0.34 -5.90
CA GLY A 82 -2.10 0.28 -5.12
C GLY A 82 -2.06 -0.10 -3.64
N ALA A 83 -1.80 -1.37 -3.31
CA ALA A 83 -1.65 -1.84 -1.93
C ALA A 83 -0.46 -1.16 -1.23
N ASN A 84 0.69 -1.04 -1.89
CA ASN A 84 1.84 -0.32 -1.33
C ASN A 84 1.55 1.17 -1.15
N LEU A 85 0.84 1.80 -2.10
CA LEU A 85 0.46 3.20 -1.97
C LEU A 85 -0.49 3.42 -0.78
N LEU A 86 -1.48 2.52 -0.60
CA LEU A 86 -2.38 2.53 0.55
C LEU A 86 -1.60 2.34 1.86
N LEU A 87 -0.66 1.39 1.90
CA LEU A 87 0.18 1.15 3.06
C LEU A 87 1.00 2.39 3.43
N VAL A 88 1.69 3.01 2.47
CA VAL A 88 2.48 4.22 2.72
C VAL A 88 1.60 5.38 3.21
N PHE A 89 0.42 5.56 2.63
CA PHE A 89 -0.56 6.55 3.09
C PHE A 89 -1.01 6.28 4.54
N LEU A 90 -1.34 5.03 4.87
CA LEU A 90 -1.76 4.64 6.22
C LEU A 90 -0.64 4.84 7.25
N ILE A 91 0.61 4.54 6.89
CA ILE A 91 1.77 4.80 7.76
C ILE A 91 1.87 6.29 8.09
N GLN A 92 1.80 7.16 7.08
CA GLN A 92 1.86 8.61 7.28
C GLN A 92 0.68 9.11 8.12
N LEU A 93 -0.54 8.63 7.86
CA LEU A 93 -1.73 8.99 8.62
C LEU A 93 -1.60 8.58 10.10
N LEU A 94 -1.14 7.35 10.36
CA LEU A 94 -0.94 6.86 11.72
C LEU A 94 0.12 7.67 12.47
N TRP A 95 1.20 8.08 11.80
CA TRP A 95 2.20 8.95 12.42
C TRP A 95 1.64 10.32 12.79
N ILE A 96 0.77 10.90 11.96
CA ILE A 96 0.12 12.17 12.28
C ILE A 96 -0.80 12.02 13.49
N VAL A 97 -1.58 10.93 13.56
CA VAL A 97 -2.57 10.71 14.63
C VAL A 97 -1.93 10.30 15.95
N LYS A 98 -0.96 9.39 15.92
CA LYS A 98 -0.33 8.83 17.14
C LYS A 98 0.96 9.54 17.54
N GLY A 99 1.55 10.36 16.67
CA GLY A 99 2.84 11.01 16.89
C GLY A 99 4.03 10.05 16.98
N CYS A 100 3.84 8.77 16.61
CA CYS A 100 4.85 7.73 16.57
C CYS A 100 4.37 6.55 15.71
N CYS A 101 5.22 5.55 15.46
CA CYS A 101 4.76 4.29 14.87
C CYS A 101 3.93 3.49 15.87
N ILE A 102 2.77 2.99 15.42
CA ILE A 102 1.82 2.20 16.23
C ILE A 102 2.41 0.88 16.76
N LEU A 103 3.48 0.38 16.12
CA LEU A 103 4.21 -0.82 16.55
C LEU A 103 5.26 -0.54 17.65
N ASN A 104 5.59 0.72 17.92
CA ASN A 104 6.60 1.05 18.91
C ASN A 104 6.08 0.76 20.32
N ASN A 105 6.93 0.11 21.12
CA ASN A 105 6.70 0.01 22.55
C ASN A 105 7.07 1.37 23.19
N PRO A 106 6.16 2.06 23.90
CA PRO A 106 6.46 3.32 24.59
C PRO A 106 7.61 3.20 25.60
N GLU A 107 7.82 2.00 26.14
CA GLU A 107 8.88 1.70 27.11
C GLU A 107 10.27 1.46 26.45
N ASN A 108 10.31 1.26 25.14
CA ASN A 108 11.56 0.99 24.43
C ASN A 108 12.16 2.32 23.93
N PRO A 109 13.39 2.70 24.34
CA PRO A 109 14.01 3.97 23.94
C PRO A 109 14.28 4.02 22.42
N ILE A 110 14.43 2.86 21.77
CA ILE A 110 14.65 2.77 20.33
C ILE A 110 13.29 2.79 19.62
N ARG A 111 12.82 4.00 19.28
CA ARG A 111 11.58 4.22 18.51
C ARG A 111 11.86 4.06 17.01
N PHE A 112 11.86 2.83 16.50
CA PHE A 112 12.02 2.58 15.06
C PHE A 112 10.78 3.01 14.26
N GLY A 113 10.95 3.29 12.96
CA GLY A 113 9.82 3.59 12.08
C GLY A 113 9.14 4.94 12.37
N PHE A 114 9.81 5.87 13.06
CA PHE A 114 9.35 7.24 13.25
C PHE A 114 10.56 8.18 13.24
N GLY A 115 10.56 9.17 12.34
CA GLY A 115 11.71 10.05 12.17
C GLY A 115 11.67 10.81 10.84
N PHE A 116 12.53 11.82 10.72
CA PHE A 116 12.59 12.68 9.54
C PHE A 116 13.01 11.92 8.29
N GLU A 117 13.99 11.02 8.42
CA GLU A 117 14.53 10.21 7.34
C GLU A 117 13.48 9.26 6.76
N ILE A 118 12.72 8.60 7.63
CA ILE A 118 11.66 7.66 7.22
C ILE A 118 10.46 8.43 6.65
N SER A 119 10.22 9.66 7.12
CA SER A 119 9.24 10.57 6.52
C SER A 119 9.61 10.97 5.10
N ILE A 120 10.87 11.32 4.85
CA ILE A 120 11.37 11.58 3.49
C ILE A 120 11.26 10.32 2.62
N PHE A 121 11.69 9.17 3.14
CA PHE A 121 11.61 7.89 2.43
C PHE A 121 10.17 7.60 1.98
N THR A 122 9.21 7.63 2.91
CA THR A 122 7.80 7.36 2.59
C THR A 122 7.23 8.37 1.59
N LEU A 123 7.60 9.65 1.68
CA LEU A 123 7.14 10.68 0.75
C LEU A 123 7.70 10.47 -0.67
N ILE A 124 8.99 10.17 -0.81
CA ILE A 124 9.62 9.83 -2.10
C ILE A 124 8.92 8.62 -2.72
N TYR A 125 8.73 7.55 -1.96
CA TYR A 125 8.08 6.34 -2.46
C TYR A 125 6.60 6.54 -2.79
N THR A 126 5.90 7.44 -2.09
CA THR A 126 4.54 7.86 -2.46
C THR A 126 4.53 8.43 -3.88
N ILE A 127 5.43 9.35 -4.19
CA ILE A 127 5.53 9.99 -5.52
C ILE A 127 5.88 8.95 -6.59
N ILE A 128 6.87 8.08 -6.32
CA ILE A 128 7.30 7.03 -7.26
C ILE A 128 6.13 6.10 -7.58
N LEU A 129 5.43 5.60 -6.56
CA LEU A 129 4.32 4.66 -6.73
C LEU A 129 3.10 5.29 -7.39
N ALA A 130 2.77 6.54 -7.02
CA ALA A 130 1.68 7.29 -7.64
C ALA A 130 1.90 7.45 -9.15
N ASN A 131 3.14 7.72 -9.57
CA ASN A 131 3.50 7.85 -10.98
C ASN A 131 3.43 6.54 -11.76
N LYS A 132 3.51 5.38 -11.10
CA LYS A 132 3.34 4.06 -11.74
C LYS A 132 1.87 3.66 -11.90
N LEU A 133 0.94 4.29 -11.18
CA LEU A 133 -0.48 3.97 -11.34
C LEU A 133 -0.98 4.42 -12.73
N PRO A 134 -1.88 3.63 -13.35
CA PRO A 134 -2.44 4.01 -14.64
C PRO A 134 -3.19 5.33 -14.51
N LYS A 135 -2.78 6.35 -15.27
CA LYS A 135 -3.43 7.65 -15.28
C LYS A 135 -4.92 7.46 -15.61
N PHE A 136 -5.80 7.95 -14.75
CA PHE A 136 -7.22 8.05 -15.06
C PHE A 136 -7.37 8.96 -16.28
N ARG A 137 -7.51 8.36 -17.47
CA ARG A 137 -7.97 9.10 -18.64
C ARG A 137 -9.42 9.46 -18.37
N ILE A 138 -9.63 10.68 -17.85
CA ILE A 138 -10.92 11.34 -17.89
C ILE A 138 -11.30 11.40 -19.37
N LYS A 139 -12.14 10.45 -19.80
CA LYS A 139 -12.70 10.44 -21.15
C LYS A 139 -13.44 11.76 -21.27
N ASN A 140 -12.91 12.67 -22.07
CA ASN A 140 -13.52 13.95 -22.31
C ASN A 140 -14.85 13.71 -23.06
N ILE A 141 -15.95 13.57 -22.32
CA ILE A 141 -17.29 13.21 -22.82
C ILE A 141 -17.72 14.17 -23.94
N ASN A 142 -17.21 15.40 -23.93
CA ASN A 142 -17.49 16.43 -24.92
C ASN A 142 -17.00 16.11 -26.34
N LYS A 143 -15.92 15.33 -26.53
CA LYS A 143 -15.46 14.96 -27.89
C LYS A 143 -16.39 13.94 -28.57
N LYS A 144 -17.11 13.10 -27.80
CA LYS A 144 -18.12 12.19 -28.36
C LYS A 144 -19.37 12.95 -28.82
N LYS A 145 -19.86 13.91 -28.03
CA LYS A 145 -21.02 14.75 -28.41
C LYS A 145 -20.74 15.58 -29.68
N LEU A 146 -19.53 16.14 -29.82
CA LEU A 146 -19.14 16.89 -31.02
C LEU A 146 -19.02 16.02 -32.29
N LYS A 147 -18.52 14.77 -32.17
CA LYS A 147 -18.49 13.82 -33.30
C LYS A 147 -19.88 13.36 -33.72
N ILE A 148 -20.79 13.14 -32.78
CA ILE A 148 -22.19 12.77 -33.09
C ILE A 148 -22.87 13.93 -33.83
N LYS A 149 -22.74 15.17 -33.35
CA LYS A 149 -23.37 16.35 -33.96
C LYS A 149 -22.85 16.66 -35.38
N LYS A 150 -21.57 16.41 -35.67
CA LYS A 150 -21.00 16.54 -37.03
C LYS A 150 -21.47 15.42 -37.97
N ARG A 151 -21.75 14.22 -37.46
CA ARG A 151 -22.21 13.08 -38.27
C ARG A 151 -23.68 13.24 -38.66
N THR A 152 -24.54 13.75 -37.78
CA THR A 152 -25.93 14.09 -38.12
C THR A 152 -26.02 15.22 -39.14
N ARG A 153 -25.17 16.24 -39.07
CA ARG A 153 -25.17 17.33 -40.09
C ARG A 153 -24.75 16.88 -41.49
N LYS A 154 -23.98 15.79 -41.63
CA LYS A 154 -23.57 15.25 -42.94
C LYS A 154 -24.61 14.33 -43.60
N LEU A 155 -25.62 13.88 -42.86
CA LEU A 155 -26.68 12.99 -43.36
C LEU A 155 -27.97 13.75 -43.75
N ILE A 156 -27.99 15.08 -43.56
CA ILE A 156 -29.14 15.95 -43.81
C ILE A 156 -28.90 16.83 -45.07
N ILE A 157 -27.87 16.52 -45.88
CA ILE A 157 -27.60 17.19 -47.17
C ILE A 157 -27.66 16.13 -48.26
#